data_AF-A0A953W8M1-F1
#
_entry.id   AF-A0A953W8M1-F1
#
_cell.length_a   1.000
_cell.length_b   1.000
_cell.length_c   1.000
_cell.angle_alpha   90.00
_cell.angle_beta   90.00
_cell.angle_gamma   90.00
#
_symmetry.space_group_name_H-M   'P 1'
#
loop_
_entity.id
_entity.type
_entity.pdbx_description
1 polymer ?
#
loop_
_entity_poly.entity_id
_entity_poly.type
_entity_poly.pdbx_seq_one_letter_code
_entity_poly.pdbx_strand_id
1 'polypeptide(L)'
;MGTLQGKIDASGGALSMLRSSRVGQYVFPIQSEFSNWRDEQEAWANTAVLFDQSHHMTDLYIEGPDTVKLLSELGINSFRKFGRNKAKQFVACNHSGNVIGDAILFGLDDFRVNLVGRPHAANWVEYNALAGGYDVVVERDERSLNNSRGR
;
A
#
# COMPACT_ATOMS: atom_id res chain seq x y z
N MET A 1 -23.12 2.03 -10.60
CA MET A 1 -21.74 2.44 -10.94
C MET A 1 -20.82 1.73 -9.96
N GLY A 2 -20.03 0.72 -10.28
CA GLY A 2 -19.61 0.07 -11.52
C GLY A 2 -18.24 -0.49 -11.15
N THR A 3 -18.14 -1.81 -10.95
CA THR A 3 -16.90 -2.51 -10.56
C THR A 3 -15.74 -2.14 -11.50
N LEU A 4 -14.49 -2.46 -11.14
CA LEU A 4 -13.35 -2.26 -12.05
C LEU A 4 -13.62 -2.87 -13.43
N GLN A 5 -14.22 -4.06 -13.47
CA GLN A 5 -14.63 -4.72 -14.71
C GLN A 5 -15.60 -3.87 -15.53
N GLY A 6 -16.69 -3.38 -14.93
CA GLY A 6 -17.65 -2.54 -15.65
C GLY A 6 -17.06 -1.25 -16.20
N LYS A 7 -16.04 -0.67 -15.53
CA LYS A 7 -15.32 0.52 -16.04
C LYS A 7 -14.41 0.19 -17.21
N ILE A 8 -13.73 -0.96 -17.16
CA ILE A 8 -12.90 -1.46 -18.27
C ILE A 8 -13.75 -1.68 -19.51
N ASP A 9 -14.89 -2.37 -19.35
CA ASP A 9 -15.80 -2.70 -20.45
C ASP A 9 -16.38 -1.43 -21.09
N ALA A 10 -16.85 -0.48 -20.27
CA ALA A 10 -17.39 0.79 -20.74
C ALA A 10 -16.36 1.67 -21.48
N SER A 11 -15.07 1.45 -21.24
CA SER A 11 -13.98 2.20 -21.88
C SER A 11 -13.42 1.52 -23.13
N GLY A 12 -13.95 0.35 -23.50
CA GLY A 12 -13.43 -0.46 -24.61
C GLY A 12 -12.09 -1.13 -24.31
N GLY A 13 -11.79 -1.40 -23.03
CA GLY A 13 -10.58 -2.09 -22.58
C GLY A 13 -9.71 -1.29 -21.61
N ALA A 14 -8.82 -2.00 -20.90
CA ALA A 14 -8.03 -1.42 -19.80
C ALA A 14 -7.04 -0.35 -20.28
N LEU A 15 -6.39 -0.55 -21.44
CA LEU A 15 -5.43 0.40 -21.98
C LEU A 15 -6.10 1.73 -22.36
N SER A 16 -7.28 1.65 -22.99
CA SER A 16 -8.10 2.82 -23.32
C SER A 16 -8.47 3.58 -22.04
N MET A 17 -9.04 2.87 -21.06
CA MET A 17 -9.42 3.42 -19.75
C MET A 17 -8.28 4.17 -19.05
N LEU A 18 -7.08 3.55 -18.99
CA LEU A 18 -5.93 4.12 -18.30
C LEU A 18 -5.36 5.35 -19.02
N ARG A 19 -5.23 5.30 -20.35
CA ARG A 19 -4.61 6.38 -21.14
C ARG A 19 -5.53 7.58 -21.36
N SER A 20 -6.85 7.39 -21.28
CA SER A 20 -7.84 8.47 -21.35
C SER A 20 -8.30 8.98 -19.98
N SER A 21 -7.68 8.51 -18.90
CA SER A 21 -8.07 8.87 -17.53
C SER A 21 -7.95 10.38 -17.30
N ARG A 22 -8.95 10.95 -16.63
CA ARG A 22 -8.99 12.37 -16.22
C ARG A 22 -8.56 12.58 -14.77
N VAL A 23 -7.91 11.59 -14.15
CA VAL A 23 -7.50 11.63 -12.73
C VAL A 23 -6.44 12.70 -12.43
N GLY A 24 -5.71 13.18 -13.45
CA GLY A 24 -4.68 14.21 -13.30
C GLY A 24 -3.38 13.66 -12.73
N GLN A 25 -2.61 14.54 -12.08
CA GLN A 25 -1.29 14.21 -11.53
C GLN A 25 -1.39 13.32 -10.28
N TYR A 26 -0.40 12.46 -10.07
CA TYR A 26 -0.25 11.74 -8.81
C TYR A 26 0.43 12.66 -7.78
N VAL A 27 -0.37 13.26 -6.91
CA VAL A 27 0.10 14.26 -5.93
C VAL A 27 0.70 13.61 -4.68
N PHE A 28 1.80 14.18 -4.20
CA PHE A 28 2.34 14.02 -2.85
C PHE A 28 1.82 15.16 -1.97
N PRO A 29 0.93 14.90 -1.00
CA PRO A 29 0.21 15.94 -0.26
C PRO A 29 1.01 16.51 0.91
N ILE A 30 2.17 17.08 0.62
CA ILE A 30 3.03 17.79 1.58
C ILE A 30 3.52 19.09 0.94
N GLN A 31 4.12 19.97 1.75
CA GLN A 31 4.80 21.15 1.24
C GLN A 31 5.91 20.72 0.26
N SER A 32 5.94 21.33 -0.93
CA SER A 32 6.84 20.89 -2.00
C SER A 32 8.31 21.21 -1.73
N GLU A 33 8.60 22.32 -1.03
CA GLU A 33 9.95 22.79 -0.68
C GLU A 33 9.89 23.57 0.65
N PHE A 34 10.83 23.34 1.56
CA PHE A 34 11.03 24.16 2.77
C PHE A 34 12.14 25.20 2.57
N SER A 35 13.21 24.83 1.85
CA SER A 35 14.23 25.75 1.34
C SER A 35 14.18 25.78 -0.18
N ASN A 36 14.79 24.78 -0.83
CA ASN A 36 14.59 24.42 -2.22
C ASN A 36 15.03 22.97 -2.47
N TRP A 37 14.48 22.33 -3.49
CA TRP A 37 14.69 20.91 -3.73
C TRP A 37 16.16 20.52 -3.97
N ARG A 38 17.02 21.43 -4.49
CA ARG A 38 18.44 21.10 -4.73
C ARG A 38 19.21 20.98 -3.43
N ASP A 39 19.05 21.97 -2.56
CA ASP A 39 19.72 21.99 -1.26
C ASP A 39 19.19 20.86 -0.37
N GLU A 40 17.89 20.56 -0.44
CA GLU A 40 17.28 19.43 0.28
C GLU A 40 17.81 18.06 -0.20
N GLN A 41 18.06 17.91 -1.51
CA GLN A 41 18.70 16.72 -2.06
C GLN A 41 20.18 16.63 -1.69
N GLU A 42 20.92 17.74 -1.72
CA GLU A 42 22.31 17.77 -1.27
C GLU A 42 22.41 17.38 0.22
N ALA A 43 21.50 17.90 1.03
CA ALA A 43 21.46 17.64 2.47
C ALA A 43 21.28 16.16 2.81
N TRP A 44 20.48 15.38 2.06
CA TRP A 44 20.33 13.95 2.32
C TRP A 44 21.64 13.17 2.14
N ALA A 45 22.56 13.69 1.33
CA ALA A 45 23.80 13.00 0.95
C ALA A 45 24.96 13.44 1.85
N ASN A 46 25.02 14.73 2.17
CA ASN A 46 26.15 15.35 2.84
C ASN A 46 25.89 15.64 4.33
N THR A 47 24.64 15.57 4.79
CA THR A 47 24.24 15.92 6.17
C THR A 47 23.14 14.98 6.71
N ALA A 48 21.96 15.53 7.04
CA ALA A 48 20.78 14.79 7.48
C ALA A 48 19.51 15.53 7.06
N VAL A 49 18.41 14.79 6.86
CA VAL A 49 17.10 15.33 6.50
C VAL A 49 16.00 14.70 7.34
N LEU A 50 14.88 15.40 7.47
CA LEU A 50 13.64 14.85 8.00
C LEU A 50 12.68 14.63 6.84
N PHE A 51 12.41 13.37 6.49
CA PHE A 51 11.38 13.04 5.51
C PHE A 51 10.01 12.94 6.18
N ASP A 52 9.09 13.83 5.80
CA ASP A 52 7.69 13.70 6.17
C ASP A 52 6.99 12.67 5.26
N GLN A 53 6.77 11.47 5.80
CA GLN A 53 6.10 10.37 5.10
C GLN A 53 4.64 10.20 5.50
N SER A 54 4.10 11.12 6.31
CA SER A 54 2.85 10.92 7.06
C SER A 54 1.58 10.92 6.19
N HIS A 55 1.65 11.43 4.95
CA HIS A 55 0.45 11.79 4.18
C HIS A 55 0.25 11.05 2.86
N HIS A 56 1.29 10.41 2.31
CA HIS A 56 1.31 10.00 0.90
C HIS A 56 1.04 8.50 0.65
N MET A 57 1.14 7.67 1.69
CA MET A 57 0.88 6.23 1.65
C MET A 57 -0.42 5.86 2.37
N THR A 58 -0.97 4.70 2.01
CA THR A 58 -2.06 4.03 2.71
C THR A 58 -1.46 3.06 3.73
N ASP A 59 -2.08 3.02 4.91
CA ASP A 59 -1.78 2.07 5.98
C ASP A 59 -2.92 1.05 6.04
N LEU A 60 -2.57 -0.23 6.05
CA LEU A 60 -3.50 -1.33 6.27
C LEU A 60 -3.03 -2.13 7.48
N TYR A 61 -3.73 -1.94 8.60
CA TYR A 61 -3.56 -2.74 9.79
C TYR A 61 -4.30 -4.06 9.63
N ILE A 62 -3.63 -5.15 9.99
CA ILE A 62 -4.19 -6.50 9.93
C ILE A 62 -3.90 -7.14 11.28
N GLU A 63 -4.95 -7.64 11.93
CA GLU A 63 -4.83 -8.23 13.25
C GLU A 63 -5.63 -9.52 13.37
N GLY A 64 -5.00 -10.60 13.84
CA GLY A 64 -5.65 -11.89 14.08
C GLY A 64 -4.73 -13.09 13.84
N PRO A 65 -5.13 -14.28 14.30
CA PRO A 65 -4.29 -15.48 14.25
C PRO A 65 -3.89 -15.90 12.83
N ASP A 66 -4.70 -15.57 11.82
CA ASP A 66 -4.43 -15.92 10.41
C ASP A 66 -3.58 -14.87 9.67
N THR A 67 -3.09 -13.82 10.33
CA THR A 67 -2.35 -12.71 9.69
C THR A 67 -1.17 -13.18 8.85
N VAL A 68 -0.32 -14.06 9.40
CA VAL A 68 0.84 -14.59 8.66
C VAL A 68 0.42 -15.53 7.55
N LYS A 69 -0.63 -16.33 7.77
CA LYS A 69 -1.18 -17.25 6.76
C LYS A 69 -1.65 -16.47 5.53
N LEU A 70 -2.55 -15.51 5.72
CA LEU A 70 -3.04 -14.60 4.69
C LEU A 70 -1.88 -13.97 3.89
N LEU A 71 -0.92 -13.35 4.56
CA LEU A 71 0.17 -12.67 3.88
C LEU A 71 1.11 -13.64 3.14
N SER A 72 1.35 -14.83 3.69
CA SER A 72 2.22 -15.83 3.07
C SER A 72 1.62 -16.45 1.80
N GLU A 73 0.30 -16.44 1.65
CA GLU A 73 -0.40 -16.95 0.48
C GLU A 73 -0.49 -15.90 -0.65
N LEU A 74 -0.34 -14.62 -0.33
CA LEU A 74 -0.51 -13.51 -1.28
C LEU A 74 0.81 -12.87 -1.74
N GLY A 75 1.89 -13.04 -0.98
CA GLY A 75 3.19 -12.46 -1.27
C GLY A 75 4.27 -13.51 -1.58
N ILE A 76 5.30 -13.10 -2.30
CA ILE A 76 6.43 -13.98 -2.66
C ILE A 76 7.40 -14.24 -1.49
N ASN A 77 7.26 -13.49 -0.39
CA ASN A 77 8.23 -13.43 0.68
C ASN A 77 8.15 -14.65 1.61
N SER A 78 9.28 -15.13 2.13
CA SER A 78 9.27 -16.13 3.22
C SER A 78 8.98 -15.49 4.58
N PHE A 79 8.02 -16.07 5.31
CA PHE A 79 7.61 -15.66 6.65
C PHE A 79 8.29 -16.44 7.79
N ARG A 80 9.17 -17.41 7.48
CA ARG A 80 9.81 -18.30 8.47
C ARG A 80 10.49 -17.59 9.65
N LYS A 81 11.02 -16.39 9.44
CA LYS A 81 11.71 -15.57 10.46
C LYS A 81 11.00 -14.24 10.73
N PHE A 82 9.81 -14.04 10.19
CA PHE A 82 9.01 -12.84 10.42
C PHE A 82 8.38 -12.86 11.81
N GLY A 83 8.03 -11.70 12.34
CA GLY A 83 7.41 -11.53 13.65
C GLY A 83 7.56 -10.09 14.14
N ARG A 84 7.22 -9.86 15.41
CA ARG A 84 7.32 -8.56 16.08
C ARG A 84 8.70 -7.90 15.89
N ASN A 85 8.70 -6.58 15.71
CA ASN A 85 9.87 -5.72 15.52
C ASN A 85 10.71 -6.06 14.28
N LYS A 86 10.10 -6.65 13.25
CA LYS A 86 10.73 -6.91 11.96
C LYS A 86 9.92 -6.31 10.84
N ALA A 87 10.61 -5.81 9.83
CA ALA A 87 10.01 -5.32 8.60
C ALA A 87 10.37 -6.20 7.40
N LYS A 88 9.53 -6.16 6.36
CA LYS A 88 9.76 -6.75 5.05
C LYS A 88 9.24 -5.82 3.96
N GLN A 89 9.88 -5.79 2.81
CA GLN A 89 9.20 -5.32 1.59
C GLN A 89 8.29 -6.45 1.10
N PHE A 90 7.00 -6.33 1.39
CA PHE A 90 5.99 -7.28 0.95
C PHE A 90 5.70 -7.03 -0.53
N VAL A 91 5.80 -8.07 -1.36
CA VAL A 91 5.56 -7.99 -2.80
C VAL A 91 4.46 -8.97 -3.17
N ALA A 92 3.31 -8.44 -3.56
CA ALA A 92 2.12 -9.20 -3.93
C ALA A 92 2.13 -9.51 -5.43
N CYS A 93 1.78 -10.76 -5.77
CA CYS A 93 1.62 -11.19 -7.15
C CYS A 93 0.21 -11.75 -7.38
N ASN A 94 -0.26 -11.63 -8.62
CA ASN A 94 -1.48 -12.32 -9.04
C ASN A 94 -1.19 -13.82 -9.30
N HIS A 95 -2.24 -14.58 -9.59
CA HIS A 95 -2.17 -16.02 -9.88
C HIS A 95 -1.28 -16.38 -11.10
N SER A 96 -1.00 -15.42 -11.98
CA SER A 96 -0.10 -15.59 -13.13
C SER A 96 1.35 -15.19 -12.84
N GLY A 97 1.66 -14.80 -11.60
CA GLY A 97 3.00 -14.37 -11.17
C GLY A 97 3.35 -12.93 -11.54
N ASN A 98 2.40 -12.13 -12.04
CA ASN A 98 2.64 -10.70 -12.28
C ASN A 98 2.48 -9.91 -10.98
N VAL A 99 3.38 -8.95 -10.78
CA VAL A 99 3.33 -8.06 -9.61
C VAL A 99 2.05 -7.22 -9.63
N ILE A 100 1.32 -7.24 -8.52
CA ILE A 100 0.18 -6.35 -8.26
C ILE A 100 0.67 -5.05 -7.63
N GLY A 101 1.62 -5.16 -6.71
CA GLY A 101 2.25 -4.03 -6.03
C GLY A 101 3.06 -4.48 -4.82
N ASP A 102 3.63 -3.52 -4.13
CA ASP A 102 4.44 -3.74 -2.94
C ASP A 102 4.12 -2.73 -1.83
N ALA A 103 4.54 -3.06 -0.61
CA ALA A 103 4.45 -2.19 0.55
C ALA A 103 5.48 -2.60 1.60
N ILE A 104 5.82 -1.71 2.53
CA ILE A 104 6.57 -2.10 3.71
C ILE A 104 5.61 -2.72 4.72
N LEU A 105 5.88 -3.96 5.08
CA LEU A 105 5.16 -4.72 6.10
C LEU A 105 5.94 -4.63 7.41
N PHE A 106 5.31 -4.12 8.46
CA PHE A 106 5.84 -4.03 9.80
C PHE A 106 5.15 -5.05 10.72
N GLY A 107 5.94 -5.89 11.39
CA GLY A 107 5.45 -6.73 12.49
C GLY A 107 5.35 -5.91 13.76
N LEU A 108 4.14 -5.48 14.12
CA LEU A 108 3.88 -4.63 15.29
C LEU A 108 3.74 -5.47 16.57
N ASP A 109 3.09 -6.63 16.47
CA ASP A 109 2.98 -7.61 17.54
C ASP A 109 2.85 -9.03 16.97
N ASP A 110 2.63 -10.04 17.83
CA ASP A 110 2.58 -11.46 17.41
C ASP A 110 1.50 -11.74 16.36
N PHE A 111 0.35 -11.07 16.45
CA PHE A 111 -0.77 -11.21 15.51
C PHE A 111 -1.17 -9.90 14.86
N ARG A 112 -0.34 -8.85 14.95
CA ARG A 112 -0.66 -7.52 14.44
C ARG A 112 0.42 -6.98 13.54
N VAL A 113 0.04 -6.53 12.36
CA VAL A 113 0.94 -5.95 11.37
C VAL A 113 0.37 -4.66 10.78
N ASN A 114 1.24 -3.85 10.18
CA ASN A 114 0.85 -2.72 9.33
C ASN A 114 1.53 -2.83 7.97
N LEU A 115 0.75 -2.65 6.91
CA LEU A 115 1.16 -2.65 5.51
C LEU A 115 1.10 -1.22 4.97
N VAL A 116 2.26 -0.59 4.76
CA VAL A 116 2.38 0.82 4.37
C VAL A 116 2.90 0.96 2.95
N GLY A 117 2.09 1.52 2.06
CA GLY A 117 2.48 1.71 0.67
C GLY A 117 1.38 2.31 -0.22
N ARG A 118 1.56 2.14 -1.54
CA ARG A 118 0.50 2.49 -2.50
C ARG A 118 -0.70 1.54 -2.32
N PRO A 119 -1.92 1.96 -2.72
CA PRO A 119 -3.14 1.21 -2.40
C PRO A 119 -3.25 -0.17 -3.06
N HIS A 120 -2.39 -0.52 -4.02
CA HIS A 120 -2.51 -1.76 -4.79
C HIS A 120 -2.35 -3.02 -3.93
N ALA A 121 -1.29 -3.10 -3.12
CA ALA A 121 -1.08 -4.23 -2.22
C ALA A 121 -2.14 -4.27 -1.11
N ALA A 122 -2.51 -3.11 -0.55
CA ALA A 122 -3.56 -3.01 0.46
C ALA A 122 -4.92 -3.50 -0.06
N ASN A 123 -5.33 -3.07 -1.27
CA ASN A 123 -6.56 -3.54 -1.92
C ASN A 123 -6.56 -5.06 -2.13
N TRP A 124 -5.42 -5.62 -2.54
CA TRP A 124 -5.29 -7.07 -2.76
C TRP A 124 -5.41 -7.87 -1.46
N VAL A 125 -4.71 -7.43 -0.41
CA VAL A 125 -4.74 -8.11 0.89
C VAL A 125 -6.10 -7.98 1.55
N GLU A 126 -6.70 -6.79 1.57
CA GLU A 126 -8.03 -6.57 2.15
C GLU A 126 -9.11 -7.39 1.41
N TYR A 127 -9.09 -7.42 0.08
CA TYR A 127 -10.04 -8.24 -0.69
C TYR A 127 -9.97 -9.72 -0.30
N ASN A 128 -8.76 -10.29 -0.20
CA ASN A 128 -8.58 -11.69 0.14
C ASN A 128 -8.87 -11.96 1.63
N ALA A 129 -8.60 -11.02 2.53
CA ALA A 129 -8.99 -11.13 3.94
C ALA A 129 -10.52 -11.27 4.07
N LEU A 130 -11.27 -10.39 3.39
CA LEU A 130 -12.74 -10.37 3.43
C LEU A 130 -13.39 -11.54 2.69
N ALA A 131 -12.80 -11.97 1.57
CA ALA A 131 -13.37 -13.04 0.73
C ALA A 131 -12.89 -14.45 1.13
N GLY A 132 -11.75 -14.57 1.81
CA GLY A 132 -11.05 -15.84 2.04
C GLY A 132 -11.36 -16.55 3.36
N GLY A 133 -12.20 -15.96 4.23
CA GLY A 133 -12.60 -16.58 5.49
C GLY A 133 -11.47 -16.71 6.52
N TYR A 134 -10.48 -15.82 6.46
CA TYR A 134 -9.39 -15.76 7.45
C TYR A 134 -9.89 -15.17 8.76
N ASP A 135 -9.38 -15.68 9.88
CA ASP A 135 -9.62 -15.08 11.21
C ASP A 135 -8.69 -13.87 11.40
N VAL A 136 -9.05 -12.76 10.76
CA VAL A 136 -8.38 -11.46 10.86
C VAL A 136 -9.39 -10.32 10.79
N VAL A 137 -9.07 -9.22 11.45
CA VAL A 137 -9.68 -7.90 11.28
C VAL A 137 -8.73 -7.02 10.49
N VAL A 138 -9.29 -6.23 9.58
CA VAL A 138 -8.55 -5.25 8.77
C VAL A 138 -9.05 -3.85 9.07
N GLU A 139 -8.12 -2.93 9.30
CA GLU A 139 -8.41 -1.51 9.46
C GLU A 139 -7.56 -0.72 8.47
N ARG A 140 -8.23 0.11 7.66
CA ARG A 140 -7.59 0.89 6.62
C ARG A 140 -7.55 2.36 7.00
N ASP A 141 -6.35 2.93 7.00
CA ASP A 141 -6.13 4.37 7.05
C ASP A 141 -5.59 4.85 5.69
N GLU A 142 -6.49 5.45 4.92
CA GLU A 142 -6.20 6.00 3.61
C GLU A 142 -5.20 7.16 3.68
N ARG A 143 -4.42 7.34 2.60
CA ARG A 143 -3.53 8.51 2.45
C ARG A 143 -4.35 9.80 2.56
N SER A 144 -3.75 10.91 2.98
CA SER A 144 -4.50 12.14 3.32
C SER A 144 -5.42 12.67 2.20
N LEU A 145 -5.04 12.54 0.93
CA LEU A 145 -5.88 12.97 -0.20
C LEU A 145 -7.14 12.12 -0.40
N ASN A 146 -7.14 10.90 0.13
CA ASN A 146 -8.24 9.94 0.01
C ASN A 146 -9.00 9.79 1.34
N ASN A 147 -8.49 10.34 2.44
CA ASN A 147 -9.06 10.21 3.78
C ASN A 147 -9.94 11.42 4.13
N SER A 148 -11.25 11.27 3.95
CA SER A 148 -12.25 12.30 4.29
C SER A 148 -12.39 12.61 5.79
N ARG A 149 -11.85 11.75 6.68
CA ARG A 149 -11.93 11.92 8.14
C ARG A 149 -10.70 12.62 8.72
N GLY A 150 -9.67 12.86 7.91
CA GLY A 150 -8.37 13.34 8.39
C GLY A 150 -7.52 12.22 8.99
N ARG A 151 -6.23 12.53 9.19
CA ARG A 151 -5.25 11.72 9.94
C ARG A 151 -4.91 12.45 11.22
#